data_AF-A0AB36G5F9-F1
#
_entry.id   AF-A0AB36G5F9-F1
#
_cell.length_a   1.000
_cell.length_b   1.000
_cell.length_c   1.000
_cell.angle_alpha   90.00
_cell.angle_beta   90.00
_cell.angle_gamma   90.00
#
_symmetry.space_group_name_H-M   'P 1'
#
loop_
_entity.id
_entity.type
_entity.pdbx_description
1 polymer ?
#
loop_
_entity_poly.entity_id
_entity_poly.type
_entity_poly.pdbx_seq_one_letter_code
_entity_poly.pdbx_strand_id
1 'polypeptide(L)'
;MPADLNDYFNKKNRNSNNNENNNRQNFNFKAPEFNFKGFGKFSPFIYGVIIIILFLIVAKPFMVINSGEMGIKSTTGKYDPNPLEPGLHFFLPFVQKITIIDTRVRQINYASIEGSNENLSSGSGVINKNSISVLDSRGLPVSIDVTVQYRLNPLQVPQTIATWSLNWENKIIDPVVRDVVRSVVGKYTAEELPTNRNTIAAQIEEGIRKTIEAQPNEPVELRAVQLREIILPSKVKEQIERVQIAKQEAERTKYEVERANQEALKKAALAEGEANATIISAKGKAMAVKIEADAQAYSNKEIANSLNTPLLNLKQIETQKEFNEALKVNQDAKIFLTPGGAVPNIWVDTKDAKKQSSANIN
;
A
#
# COMPACT_ATOMS: atom_id res chain seq x y z
N MET A 1 -18.26 66.10 -3.33
CA MET A 1 -19.42 66.25 -4.25
C MET A 1 -19.09 65.50 -5.52
N PRO A 2 -19.97 64.62 -6.03
CA PRO A 2 -19.72 63.81 -7.22
C PRO A 2 -19.98 64.64 -8.48
N ALA A 3 -19.17 64.44 -9.52
CA ALA A 3 -19.42 64.97 -10.86
C ALA A 3 -19.82 63.80 -11.77
N ASP A 4 -21.00 63.94 -12.36
CA ASP A 4 -21.71 62.96 -13.16
C ASP A 4 -21.43 63.19 -14.66
N LEU A 5 -21.19 62.11 -15.40
CA LEU A 5 -20.50 62.08 -16.68
C LEU A 5 -21.48 62.00 -17.87
N ASN A 6 -22.52 62.84 -17.90
CA ASN A 6 -23.68 62.63 -18.78
C ASN A 6 -23.80 63.57 -20.00
N ASP A 7 -22.71 64.23 -20.43
CA ASP A 7 -22.80 65.34 -21.40
C ASP A 7 -22.29 65.05 -22.83
N TYR A 8 -22.19 63.78 -23.23
CA TYR A 8 -21.71 63.40 -24.58
C TYR A 8 -22.82 63.18 -25.63
N PHE A 9 -24.09 63.37 -25.28
CA PHE A 9 -25.21 63.22 -26.20
C PHE A 9 -26.09 64.47 -26.20
N ASN A 10 -25.66 65.55 -26.84
CA ASN A 10 -26.57 66.45 -27.57
C ASN A 10 -25.85 67.63 -28.23
N LYS A 11 -25.39 67.42 -29.47
CA LYS A 11 -25.37 68.52 -30.44
C LYS A 11 -25.34 67.97 -31.87
N LYS A 12 -26.48 68.03 -32.54
CA LYS A 12 -26.75 69.08 -33.53
C LYS A 12 -27.73 68.56 -34.57
N ASN A 13 -28.96 68.97 -34.39
CA ASN A 13 -30.08 68.79 -35.30
C ASN A 13 -30.06 69.92 -36.35
N ARG A 14 -30.40 69.58 -37.61
CA ARG A 14 -31.24 70.32 -38.58
C ARG A 14 -30.72 70.36 -40.03
N ASN A 15 -31.60 69.84 -40.88
CA ASN A 15 -31.65 69.86 -42.34
C ASN A 15 -31.47 71.25 -42.98
N SER A 16 -30.81 71.26 -44.14
CA SER A 16 -31.18 72.08 -45.30
C SER A 16 -30.78 71.36 -46.59
N ASN A 17 -31.73 71.24 -47.51
CA ASN A 17 -31.61 70.63 -48.84
C ASN A 17 -30.43 71.17 -49.66
N ASN A 18 -29.79 70.30 -50.45
CA ASN A 18 -29.39 70.59 -51.82
C ASN A 18 -28.99 69.31 -52.60
N ASN A 19 -29.68 69.14 -53.73
CA ASN A 19 -29.33 68.53 -55.01
C ASN A 19 -28.40 67.31 -55.09
N GLU A 20 -29.00 66.26 -55.68
CA GLU A 20 -28.48 65.45 -56.80
C GLU A 20 -26.96 65.33 -56.92
N ASN A 21 -26.45 64.14 -56.57
CA ASN A 21 -25.70 63.34 -57.53
C ASN A 21 -25.63 61.89 -57.05
N ASN A 22 -26.31 61.01 -57.80
CA ASN A 22 -26.20 59.57 -57.67
C ASN A 22 -24.79 59.15 -58.07
N ASN A 23 -24.02 58.59 -57.13
CA ASN A 23 -22.84 57.79 -57.48
C ASN A 23 -22.79 56.52 -56.63
N ARG A 24 -23.72 55.60 -56.93
CA ARG A 24 -23.56 54.19 -56.58
C ARG A 24 -22.56 53.62 -57.58
N GLN A 25 -21.31 53.44 -57.14
CA GLN A 25 -20.35 52.60 -57.86
C GLN A 25 -20.89 51.17 -57.88
N ASN A 26 -21.55 50.82 -58.98
CA ASN A 26 -21.82 49.43 -59.34
C ASN A 26 -20.46 48.75 -59.55
N PHE A 27 -20.09 47.84 -58.66
CA PHE A 27 -19.10 46.82 -58.98
C PHE A 27 -19.70 45.92 -60.06
N ASN A 28 -19.49 46.32 -61.32
CA ASN A 28 -19.78 45.50 -62.49
C ASN A 28 -18.80 44.33 -62.49
N PHE A 29 -19.20 43.23 -61.84
CA PHE A 29 -18.61 41.94 -62.10
C PHE A 29 -19.03 41.54 -63.53
N LYS A 30 -18.24 41.96 -64.53
CA LYS A 30 -18.32 41.39 -65.88
C LYS A 30 -17.95 39.92 -65.74
N ALA A 31 -18.94 39.04 -65.84
CA ALA A 31 -18.69 37.63 -66.04
C ALA A 31 -17.78 37.49 -67.28
N PRO A 32 -16.70 36.70 -67.23
CA PRO A 32 -15.89 36.45 -68.41
C PRO A 32 -16.79 35.85 -69.50
N GLU A 33 -16.87 36.52 -70.65
CA GLU A 33 -17.57 35.98 -71.82
C GLU A 33 -16.76 34.80 -72.35
N PHE A 34 -17.19 33.59 -72.03
CA PHE A 34 -16.63 32.36 -72.57
C PHE A 34 -17.00 32.22 -74.05
N ASN A 35 -16.20 32.83 -74.92
CA ASN A 35 -16.42 32.82 -76.37
C ASN A 35 -15.90 31.50 -76.98
N PHE A 36 -16.72 30.44 -76.94
CA PHE A 36 -16.38 29.11 -77.48
C PHE A 36 -16.66 29.00 -79.00
N LYS A 37 -16.11 29.92 -79.79
CA LYS A 37 -16.34 30.00 -81.25
C LYS A 37 -15.60 28.92 -82.08
N GLY A 38 -15.30 27.77 -81.49
CA GLY A 38 -14.57 26.65 -82.10
C GLY A 38 -15.16 25.25 -81.90
N PHE A 39 -16.29 25.08 -81.19
CA PHE A 39 -16.88 23.76 -80.93
C PHE A 39 -18.20 23.55 -81.67
N GLY A 40 -18.10 23.26 -82.98
CA GLY A 40 -19.25 22.90 -83.83
C GLY A 40 -19.91 21.59 -83.39
N LYS A 41 -21.25 21.54 -83.44
CA LYS A 41 -22.18 20.40 -83.19
C LYS A 41 -22.07 19.66 -81.83
N PHE A 42 -20.95 19.73 -81.11
CA PHE A 42 -20.72 19.13 -79.79
C PHE A 42 -20.98 20.08 -78.62
N SER A 43 -21.27 21.36 -78.89
CA SER A 43 -21.62 22.38 -77.91
C SER A 43 -22.70 21.96 -76.88
N PRO A 44 -23.86 21.36 -77.25
CA PRO A 44 -24.85 20.92 -76.26
C PRO A 44 -24.34 19.77 -75.36
N PHE A 45 -23.48 18.90 -75.89
CA PHE A 45 -22.84 17.85 -75.10
C PHE A 45 -21.86 18.44 -74.07
N ILE A 46 -21.09 19.45 -74.47
CA ILE A 46 -20.18 20.17 -73.58
C ILE A 46 -20.95 20.88 -72.45
N TYR A 47 -22.07 21.55 -72.77
CA TYR A 47 -22.92 22.16 -71.74
C TYR A 47 -23.54 21.12 -70.80
N GLY A 48 -23.97 19.97 -71.30
CA GLY A 48 -24.47 18.87 -70.48
C GLY A 48 -23.41 18.33 -69.51
N VAL A 49 -22.18 18.13 -69.97
CA VAL A 49 -21.04 17.72 -69.13
C VAL A 49 -20.72 18.78 -68.08
N ILE A 50 -20.72 20.07 -68.42
CA ILE A 50 -20.50 21.16 -67.48
C ILE A 50 -21.57 21.20 -66.39
N ILE A 51 -22.84 21.02 -66.74
CA ILE A 51 -23.95 20.97 -65.78
C ILE A 51 -23.82 19.77 -64.83
N ILE A 52 -23.43 18.60 -65.35
CA ILE A 52 -23.19 17.41 -64.53
C ILE A 52 -22.02 17.63 -63.57
N ILE A 53 -20.91 18.20 -64.04
CA ILE A 53 -19.75 18.51 -63.19
C ILE A 53 -20.12 19.54 -62.12
N LEU A 54 -20.85 20.60 -62.50
CA LEU A 54 -21.35 21.60 -61.56
C LEU A 54 -22.26 20.97 -60.51
N PHE A 55 -23.18 20.10 -60.93
CA PHE A 55 -24.07 19.35 -60.03
C PHE A 55 -23.27 18.47 -59.07
N LEU A 56 -22.24 17.78 -59.55
CA LEU A 56 -21.38 16.91 -58.74
C LEU A 56 -20.55 17.72 -57.73
N ILE A 57 -20.08 18.92 -58.10
CA ILE A 57 -19.40 19.83 -57.17
C ILE A 57 -20.36 20.35 -56.09
N VAL A 58 -21.58 20.77 -56.48
CA VAL A 58 -22.61 21.26 -55.55
C VAL A 58 -23.09 20.16 -54.60
N ALA A 59 -23.19 18.93 -55.11
CA ALA A 59 -23.64 17.77 -54.34
C ALA A 59 -22.64 17.36 -53.23
N LYS A 60 -21.35 17.71 -53.35
CA LYS A 60 -20.28 17.30 -52.40
C LYS A 60 -20.30 15.79 -52.10
N PRO A 61 -20.07 14.91 -53.10
CA PRO A 61 -20.19 13.46 -52.93
C PRO A 61 -18.99 12.83 -52.23
N PHE A 62 -18.00 13.62 -51.81
CA PHE A 62 -16.84 13.13 -51.08
C PHE A 62 -16.93 13.57 -49.63
N MET A 63 -16.66 12.64 -48.73
CA MET A 63 -16.51 12.91 -47.30
C MET A 63 -15.20 12.34 -46.80
N VAL A 64 -14.51 13.10 -45.97
CA VAL A 64 -13.28 12.65 -45.29
C VAL A 64 -13.63 12.26 -43.87
N ILE A 65 -13.25 11.04 -43.48
CA ILE A 65 -13.38 10.53 -42.11
C ILE A 65 -12.00 10.60 -41.46
N ASN A 66 -11.90 11.26 -40.31
CA ASN A 66 -10.63 11.43 -39.61
C ASN A 66 -10.26 10.18 -38.81
N SER A 67 -8.99 10.10 -38.42
CA SER A 67 -8.54 9.05 -37.50
C SER A 67 -9.22 9.17 -36.13
N GLY A 68 -9.66 8.04 -35.60
CA GLY A 68 -10.45 7.93 -34.36
C GLY A 68 -11.95 8.14 -34.55
N GLU A 69 -12.41 8.40 -35.77
CA GLU A 69 -13.81 8.48 -36.13
C GLU A 69 -14.18 7.32 -37.06
N MET A 70 -15.44 6.87 -36.98
CA MET A 70 -16.02 5.88 -37.87
C MET A 70 -17.28 6.44 -38.52
N GLY A 71 -17.42 6.22 -39.83
CA GLY A 71 -18.60 6.65 -40.58
C GLY A 71 -19.64 5.55 -40.65
N ILE A 72 -20.89 5.88 -40.31
CA ILE A 72 -22.04 5.00 -40.54
C ILE A 72 -22.74 5.47 -41.82
N LYS A 73 -22.75 4.62 -42.85
CA LYS A 73 -23.47 4.88 -44.10
C LYS A 73 -24.90 4.36 -43.97
N SER A 74 -25.89 5.23 -44.14
CA SER A 74 -27.31 4.88 -44.24
C SER A 74 -27.77 5.09 -45.68
N THR A 75 -28.30 4.04 -46.31
CA THR A 75 -28.90 4.11 -47.65
C THR A 75 -30.41 3.97 -47.50
N THR A 76 -31.17 5.03 -47.80
CA THR A 76 -32.64 5.04 -47.68
C THR A 76 -33.15 4.51 -46.33
N GLY A 77 -32.45 4.85 -45.24
CA GLY A 77 -32.83 4.46 -43.86
C GLY A 77 -32.26 3.13 -43.36
N LYS A 78 -31.66 2.29 -44.21
CA LYS A 78 -30.95 1.08 -43.79
C LYS A 78 -29.47 1.36 -43.55
N TYR A 79 -28.95 0.99 -42.38
CA TYR A 79 -27.52 1.06 -42.09
C TYR A 79 -26.74 -0.04 -42.81
N ASP A 80 -25.61 0.33 -43.40
CA ASP A 80 -24.64 -0.63 -43.93
C ASP A 80 -23.98 -1.39 -42.75
N PRO A 81 -23.91 -2.73 -42.76
CA PRO A 81 -23.27 -3.49 -41.70
C PRO A 81 -21.78 -3.17 -41.54
N ASN A 82 -21.10 -2.72 -42.61
CA ASN A 82 -19.69 -2.41 -42.55
C ASN A 82 -19.47 -0.91 -42.27
N PRO A 83 -18.79 -0.54 -41.17
CA PRO A 83 -18.43 0.84 -40.90
C PRO A 83 -17.41 1.35 -41.92
N LEU A 84 -17.50 2.65 -42.24
CA LEU A 84 -16.52 3.33 -43.08
C LEU A 84 -15.30 3.72 -42.23
N GLU A 85 -14.15 3.16 -42.58
CA GLU A 85 -12.86 3.43 -41.94
C GLU A 85 -12.35 4.86 -42.23
N PRO A 86 -11.33 5.36 -41.51
CA PRO A 86 -10.71 6.65 -41.81
C PRO A 86 -10.20 6.74 -43.26
N GLY A 87 -10.52 7.82 -43.95
CA GLY A 87 -10.17 8.01 -45.36
C GLY A 87 -11.17 8.85 -46.15
N LEU A 88 -10.91 8.98 -47.45
CA LEU A 88 -11.80 9.64 -48.40
C LEU A 88 -12.83 8.63 -48.93
N HIS A 89 -14.10 8.88 -48.66
CA HIS A 89 -15.20 8.04 -49.11
C HIS A 89 -16.11 8.79 -50.07
N PHE A 90 -16.50 8.10 -51.15
CA PHE A 90 -17.50 8.59 -52.09
C PHE A 90 -18.89 8.11 -51.67
N PHE A 91 -19.87 9.01 -51.70
CA PHE A 91 -21.28 8.70 -51.41
C PHE A 91 -22.22 9.56 -52.24
N LEU A 92 -23.46 9.08 -52.38
CA LEU A 92 -24.53 9.75 -53.12
C LEU A 92 -25.39 10.57 -52.14
N PRO A 93 -25.20 11.90 -52.02
CA PRO A 93 -25.77 12.72 -50.96
C PRO A 93 -27.31 12.75 -50.90
N PHE A 94 -27.99 12.39 -51.99
CA PHE A 94 -29.46 12.36 -52.08
C PHE A 94 -30.07 11.04 -51.62
N VAL A 95 -29.31 9.95 -51.61
CA VAL A 95 -29.80 8.59 -51.30
C VAL A 95 -29.09 8.02 -50.06
N GLN A 96 -27.86 8.48 -49.83
CA GLN A 96 -26.97 8.03 -48.78
C GLN A 96 -26.64 9.17 -47.82
N LYS A 97 -26.75 8.90 -46.53
CA LYS A 97 -26.34 9.81 -45.45
C LYS A 97 -25.22 9.15 -44.67
N ILE A 98 -24.11 9.84 -44.47
CA ILE A 98 -23.05 9.37 -43.58
C ILE A 98 -23.12 10.13 -42.26
N THR A 99 -23.10 9.40 -41.15
CA THR A 99 -23.02 9.96 -39.79
C THR A 99 -21.70 9.56 -39.16
N ILE A 100 -20.95 10.54 -38.68
CA ILE A 100 -19.62 10.31 -38.09
C ILE A 100 -19.79 10.07 -36.59
N ILE A 101 -19.19 9.00 -36.08
CA ILE A 101 -19.17 8.64 -34.68
C ILE A 101 -17.72 8.59 -34.20
N ASP A 102 -17.43 9.27 -33.10
CA ASP A 102 -16.13 9.22 -32.47
C ASP A 102 -15.97 7.92 -31.66
N THR A 103 -14.90 7.18 -31.97
CA THR A 103 -14.55 5.86 -31.40
C THR A 103 -13.29 5.92 -30.54
N ARG A 104 -12.81 7.12 -30.21
CA ARG A 104 -11.67 7.32 -29.31
C ARG A 104 -12.02 6.85 -27.89
N VAL A 105 -10.97 6.69 -27.09
CA VAL A 105 -11.13 6.37 -25.67
C VAL A 105 -11.81 7.54 -24.97
N ARG A 106 -12.89 7.22 -24.26
CA ARG A 106 -13.67 8.11 -23.42
C ARG A 106 -13.58 7.65 -21.97
N GLN A 107 -13.89 8.56 -21.07
CA GLN A 107 -13.86 8.31 -19.63
C GLN A 107 -15.15 8.80 -19.00
N ILE A 108 -15.81 7.96 -18.20
CA ILE A 108 -16.86 8.39 -17.28
C ILE A 108 -16.29 8.43 -15.87
N ASN A 109 -16.42 9.56 -15.19
CA ASN A 109 -16.12 9.71 -13.77
C ASN A 109 -17.42 9.76 -13.00
N TYR A 110 -17.62 8.79 -12.11
CA TYR A 110 -18.62 8.81 -11.06
C TYR A 110 -17.95 9.42 -9.83
N ALA A 111 -18.28 10.67 -9.51
CA ALA A 111 -17.68 11.38 -8.38
C ALA A 111 -18.69 12.35 -7.75
N SER A 112 -18.58 12.59 -6.44
CA SER A 112 -19.36 13.64 -5.78
C SER A 112 -18.72 15.01 -6.05
N ILE A 113 -18.99 15.58 -7.22
CA ILE A 113 -18.57 16.95 -7.52
C ILE A 113 -19.75 17.87 -7.22
N GLU A 114 -19.64 18.69 -6.16
CA GLU A 114 -20.58 19.78 -5.92
C GLU A 114 -20.56 20.74 -7.11
N GLY A 115 -21.69 20.84 -7.83
CA GLY A 115 -21.92 21.88 -8.84
C GLY A 115 -21.66 21.51 -10.30
N SER A 116 -21.21 20.30 -10.64
CA SER A 116 -21.12 19.90 -12.05
C SER A 116 -22.46 19.33 -12.54
N ASN A 117 -23.25 20.17 -13.20
CA ASN A 117 -24.36 19.73 -14.04
C ASN A 117 -23.90 18.54 -14.91
N GLU A 118 -24.72 17.48 -15.02
CA GLU A 118 -24.50 16.26 -15.82
C GLU A 118 -24.21 16.49 -17.33
N ASN A 119 -24.05 17.74 -17.77
CA ASN A 119 -24.12 18.15 -19.16
C ASN A 119 -22.90 18.92 -19.71
N LEU A 120 -21.82 19.10 -18.94
CA LEU A 120 -20.68 19.90 -19.41
C LEU A 120 -19.38 19.10 -19.57
N SER A 121 -19.28 18.39 -20.68
CA SER A 121 -18.00 18.05 -21.33
C SER A 121 -18.23 17.69 -22.81
N SER A 122 -18.90 18.58 -23.52
CA SER A 122 -19.00 18.51 -24.99
C SER A 122 -17.62 18.81 -25.59
N GLY A 123 -16.78 17.76 -25.74
CA GLY A 123 -15.54 17.82 -26.52
C GLY A 123 -14.31 17.15 -25.91
N SER A 124 -14.26 16.92 -24.59
CA SER A 124 -13.06 16.36 -23.92
C SER A 124 -13.02 14.83 -23.85
N GLY A 125 -14.10 14.14 -24.27
CA GLY A 125 -14.21 12.69 -24.09
C GLY A 125 -14.31 12.25 -22.61
N VAL A 126 -14.50 13.18 -21.68
CA VAL A 126 -14.71 12.93 -20.25
C VAL A 126 -16.17 13.23 -19.92
N ILE A 127 -16.85 12.36 -19.19
CA ILE A 127 -18.24 12.54 -18.76
C ILE A 127 -18.22 12.46 -17.23
N ASN A 128 -18.71 13.50 -16.55
CA ASN A 128 -18.81 13.47 -15.08
C ASN A 128 -20.26 13.18 -14.68
N LYS A 129 -20.43 12.26 -13.75
CA LYS A 129 -21.69 11.80 -13.18
C LYS A 129 -21.59 11.79 -11.67
N ASN A 130 -22.74 11.85 -11.01
CA ASN A 130 -22.82 11.74 -9.55
C ASN A 130 -22.25 10.40 -9.08
N SER A 131 -21.64 10.41 -7.89
CA SER A 131 -21.15 9.22 -7.21
C SER A 131 -22.25 8.15 -7.06
N ILE A 132 -21.83 6.90 -6.96
CA ILE A 132 -22.76 5.77 -6.89
C ILE A 132 -23.06 5.53 -5.42
N SER A 133 -24.27 5.89 -4.98
CA SER A 133 -24.76 5.55 -3.64
C SER A 133 -25.19 4.08 -3.60
N VAL A 134 -24.61 3.34 -2.66
CA VAL A 134 -24.81 1.91 -2.44
C VAL A 134 -25.05 1.66 -0.96
N LEU A 135 -25.81 0.62 -0.64
CA LEU A 135 -25.94 0.13 0.73
C LEU A 135 -24.90 -0.97 0.98
N ASP A 136 -24.18 -0.90 2.08
CA ASP A 136 -23.30 -1.99 2.54
C ASP A 136 -24.14 -3.23 2.94
N SER A 137 -23.47 -4.33 3.31
CA SER A 137 -24.14 -5.57 3.73
C SER A 137 -25.07 -5.42 4.95
N ARG A 138 -24.98 -4.32 5.70
CA ARG A 138 -25.82 -3.99 6.87
C ARG A 138 -26.82 -2.87 6.58
N GLY A 139 -26.94 -2.41 5.34
CA GLY A 139 -27.88 -1.38 4.94
C GLY A 139 -27.41 0.06 5.20
N LEU A 140 -26.11 0.29 5.46
CA LEU A 140 -25.55 1.63 5.62
C LEU A 140 -25.26 2.26 4.25
N PRO A 141 -25.67 3.52 4.01
CA PRO A 141 -25.38 4.20 2.75
C PRO A 141 -23.89 4.58 2.67
N VAL A 142 -23.26 4.20 1.57
CA VAL A 142 -21.88 4.53 1.20
C VAL A 142 -21.86 5.06 -0.22
N SER A 143 -21.08 6.10 -0.48
CA SER A 143 -20.91 6.65 -1.83
C SER A 143 -19.59 6.17 -2.41
N ILE A 144 -19.63 5.64 -3.63
CA ILE A 144 -18.48 5.07 -4.30
C ILE A 144 -18.14 5.89 -5.54
N ASP A 145 -16.87 6.30 -5.62
CA ASP A 145 -16.33 7.04 -6.75
C ASP A 145 -15.54 6.09 -7.66
N VAL A 146 -15.91 6.05 -8.94
CA VAL A 146 -15.33 5.14 -9.94
C VAL A 146 -15.04 5.90 -11.22
N THR A 147 -13.90 5.63 -11.84
CA THR A 147 -13.59 6.06 -13.20
C THR A 147 -13.63 4.86 -14.13
N VAL A 148 -14.34 4.98 -15.25
CA VAL A 148 -14.44 3.94 -16.28
C VAL A 148 -13.93 4.50 -17.59
N GLN A 149 -12.89 3.88 -18.15
CA GLN A 149 -12.34 4.20 -19.46
C GLN A 149 -12.76 3.12 -20.47
N TYR A 150 -13.33 3.56 -21.58
CA TYR A 150 -13.90 2.67 -22.59
C TYR A 150 -13.81 3.31 -23.97
N ARG A 151 -14.04 2.53 -25.01
CA ARG A 151 -14.21 3.02 -26.38
C ARG A 151 -15.26 2.20 -27.09
N LEU A 152 -15.93 2.79 -28.07
CA LEU A 152 -16.85 2.05 -28.92
C LEU A 152 -16.07 1.06 -29.81
N ASN A 153 -16.56 -0.17 -29.97
CA ASN A 153 -15.94 -1.15 -30.85
C ASN A 153 -16.07 -0.68 -32.30
N PRO A 154 -14.96 -0.37 -33.01
CA PRO A 154 -15.02 0.25 -34.33
C PRO A 154 -15.70 -0.62 -35.39
N LEU A 155 -15.70 -1.94 -35.24
CA LEU A 155 -16.31 -2.88 -36.18
C LEU A 155 -17.83 -2.96 -36.04
N GLN A 156 -18.36 -2.67 -34.85
CA GLN A 156 -19.76 -2.88 -34.47
C GLN A 156 -20.52 -1.56 -34.27
N VAL A 157 -19.92 -0.44 -34.69
CA VAL A 157 -20.49 0.90 -34.60
C VAL A 157 -21.87 0.99 -35.26
N PRO A 158 -22.08 0.49 -36.51
CA PRO A 158 -23.39 0.59 -37.16
C PRO A 158 -24.49 -0.18 -36.40
N GLN A 159 -24.22 -1.42 -35.95
CA GLN A 159 -25.21 -2.19 -35.19
C GLN A 159 -25.50 -1.56 -33.83
N THR A 160 -24.46 -1.05 -33.14
CA THR A 160 -24.61 -0.45 -31.81
C THR A 160 -25.48 0.80 -31.88
N ILE A 161 -25.22 1.70 -32.83
CA ILE A 161 -26.01 2.93 -33.00
C ILE A 161 -27.42 2.62 -33.53
N ALA A 162 -27.59 1.61 -34.38
CA ALA A 162 -28.91 1.18 -34.82
C ALA A 162 -29.79 0.70 -33.65
N THR A 163 -29.19 -0.01 -32.69
CA THR A 163 -29.91 -0.61 -31.55
C THR A 163 -30.14 0.39 -30.42
N TRP A 164 -29.08 1.11 -30.02
CA TRP A 164 -29.06 1.91 -28.80
C TRP A 164 -29.18 3.42 -29.05
N SER A 165 -29.05 3.85 -30.31
CA SER A 165 -28.92 5.25 -30.73
C SER A 165 -27.63 5.91 -30.20
N LEU A 166 -27.52 7.23 -30.34
CA LEU A 166 -26.38 8.02 -29.85
C LEU A 166 -26.26 8.03 -28.32
N ASN A 167 -27.30 7.62 -27.60
CA ASN A 167 -27.33 7.58 -26.13
C ASN A 167 -26.93 6.20 -25.58
N TRP A 168 -26.01 5.51 -26.24
CA TRP A 168 -25.63 4.15 -25.89
C TRP A 168 -24.84 4.10 -24.58
N GLU A 169 -24.05 5.13 -24.25
CA GLU A 169 -23.29 5.17 -22.98
C GLU A 169 -24.21 5.09 -21.76
N ASN A 170 -25.32 5.85 -21.76
CA ASN A 170 -26.27 5.85 -20.65
C ASN A 170 -27.15 4.60 -20.60
N LYS A 171 -27.22 3.83 -21.69
CA LYS A 171 -28.05 2.61 -21.77
C LYS A 171 -27.26 1.32 -21.55
N ILE A 172 -25.97 1.33 -21.84
CA ILE A 172 -25.10 0.15 -21.72
C ILE A 172 -24.17 0.32 -20.51
N ILE A 173 -23.33 1.37 -20.51
CA ILE A 173 -22.25 1.50 -19.53
C ILE A 173 -22.78 1.92 -18.17
N ASP A 174 -23.63 2.95 -18.12
CA ASP A 174 -24.15 3.47 -16.85
C ASP A 174 -24.88 2.43 -15.99
N PRO A 175 -25.86 1.66 -16.50
CA PRO A 175 -26.54 0.66 -15.70
C PRO A 175 -25.60 -0.46 -15.26
N VAL A 176 -24.75 -0.98 -16.17
CA VAL A 176 -23.81 -2.07 -15.85
C VAL A 176 -22.84 -1.67 -14.74
N VAL A 177 -22.25 -0.47 -14.83
CA VAL A 177 -21.33 0.02 -13.80
C VAL A 177 -22.04 0.14 -12.46
N ARG A 178 -23.22 0.78 -12.44
CA ARG A 178 -23.97 0.96 -11.19
C ARG A 178 -24.41 -0.35 -10.56
N ASP A 179 -24.82 -1.33 -11.37
CA ASP A 179 -25.31 -2.62 -10.87
C ASP A 179 -24.16 -3.50 -10.36
N VAL A 180 -23.04 -3.55 -11.07
CA VAL A 180 -21.85 -4.28 -10.61
C VAL A 180 -21.29 -3.66 -9.34
N VAL A 181 -21.16 -2.33 -9.28
CA VAL A 181 -20.69 -1.64 -8.07
C VAL A 181 -21.61 -1.94 -6.89
N ARG A 182 -22.94 -1.89 -7.08
CA ARG A 182 -23.91 -2.27 -6.03
C ARG A 182 -23.78 -3.72 -5.57
N SER A 183 -23.67 -4.65 -6.52
CA SER A 183 -23.52 -6.09 -6.27
C SER A 183 -22.24 -6.43 -5.51
N VAL A 184 -21.12 -5.81 -5.87
CA VAL A 184 -19.82 -6.07 -5.22
C VAL A 184 -19.78 -5.43 -3.84
N VAL A 185 -20.07 -4.13 -3.74
CA VAL A 185 -19.97 -3.39 -2.47
C VAL A 185 -20.98 -3.88 -1.44
N GLY A 186 -22.18 -4.29 -1.86
CA GLY A 186 -23.20 -4.85 -0.97
C GLY A 186 -22.80 -6.17 -0.28
N LYS A 187 -21.70 -6.82 -0.69
CA LYS A 187 -21.17 -8.02 -0.02
C LYS A 187 -20.27 -7.70 1.16
N TYR A 188 -19.78 -6.47 1.27
CA TYR A 188 -18.82 -6.04 2.29
C TYR A 188 -19.50 -5.13 3.31
N THR A 189 -18.97 -5.12 4.54
CA THR A 189 -19.37 -4.16 5.58
C THR A 189 -18.61 -2.85 5.41
N ALA A 190 -19.19 -1.73 5.83
CA ALA A 190 -18.55 -0.41 5.77
C ALA A 190 -17.16 -0.36 6.45
N GLU A 191 -16.95 -1.14 7.51
CA GLU A 191 -15.66 -1.31 8.21
C GLU A 191 -14.59 -1.96 7.32
N GLU A 192 -15.00 -2.92 6.47
CA GLU A 192 -14.10 -3.72 5.64
C GLU A 192 -13.77 -3.05 4.30
N LEU A 193 -14.60 -2.11 3.84
CA LEU A 193 -14.42 -1.43 2.55
C LEU A 193 -13.03 -0.78 2.40
N PRO A 194 -12.49 -0.04 3.38
CA PRO A 194 -11.17 0.56 3.26
C PRO A 194 -10.05 -0.49 3.22
N THR A 195 -10.17 -1.56 4.01
CA THR A 195 -9.15 -2.61 4.12
C THR A 195 -9.13 -3.48 2.86
N ASN A 196 -10.30 -3.81 2.30
CA ASN A 196 -10.46 -4.68 1.14
C ASN A 196 -10.53 -3.92 -0.19
N ARG A 197 -10.21 -2.62 -0.21
CA ARG A 197 -10.31 -1.72 -1.38
C ARG A 197 -9.75 -2.31 -2.67
N ASN A 198 -8.58 -2.94 -2.61
CA ASN A 198 -7.93 -3.50 -3.80
C ASN A 198 -8.69 -4.72 -4.36
N THR A 199 -9.19 -5.58 -3.48
CA THR A 199 -10.00 -6.74 -3.89
C THR A 199 -11.34 -6.31 -4.48
N ILE A 200 -11.97 -5.30 -3.88
CA ILE A 200 -13.21 -4.70 -4.38
C ILE A 200 -13.00 -4.06 -5.75
N ALA A 201 -11.91 -3.31 -5.93
CA ALA A 201 -11.57 -2.68 -7.21
C ALA A 201 -11.41 -3.74 -8.32
N ALA A 202 -10.69 -4.84 -8.04
CA ALA A 202 -10.52 -5.93 -9.00
C ALA A 202 -11.85 -6.62 -9.33
N GLN A 203 -12.69 -6.90 -8.32
CA GLN A 203 -14.01 -7.51 -8.53
C GLN A 203 -14.97 -6.60 -9.33
N ILE A 204 -14.91 -5.28 -9.11
CA ILE A 204 -15.69 -4.31 -9.87
C ILE A 204 -15.21 -4.28 -11.33
N GLU A 205 -13.90 -4.20 -11.56
CA GLU A 205 -13.34 -4.23 -12.91
C GLU A 205 -13.74 -5.51 -13.66
N GLU A 206 -13.52 -6.67 -13.03
CA GLU A 206 -13.83 -7.97 -13.62
C GLU A 206 -15.34 -8.12 -13.87
N GLY A 207 -16.18 -7.69 -12.92
CA GLY A 207 -17.63 -7.74 -13.05
C GLY A 207 -18.15 -6.86 -14.19
N ILE A 208 -17.62 -5.64 -14.33
CA ILE A 208 -17.98 -4.74 -15.43
C ILE A 208 -17.51 -5.31 -16.76
N ARG A 209 -16.26 -5.79 -16.83
CA ARG A 209 -15.68 -6.40 -18.03
C ARG A 209 -16.53 -7.57 -18.52
N LYS A 210 -16.79 -8.54 -17.66
CA LYS A 210 -17.62 -9.73 -17.99
C LYS A 210 -19.01 -9.35 -18.47
N THR A 211 -19.65 -8.38 -17.81
CA THR A 211 -21.02 -7.98 -18.16
C THR A 211 -21.08 -7.23 -19.50
N ILE A 212 -20.06 -6.43 -19.83
CA ILE A 212 -19.96 -5.73 -21.12
C ILE A 212 -19.61 -6.70 -22.24
N GLU A 213 -18.65 -7.60 -22.03
CA GLU A 213 -18.23 -8.60 -23.02
C GLU A 213 -19.33 -9.64 -23.30
N ALA A 214 -20.20 -9.92 -22.33
CA ALA A 214 -21.37 -10.78 -22.52
C ALA A 214 -22.47 -10.13 -23.39
N GLN A 215 -22.39 -8.84 -23.70
CA GLN A 215 -23.36 -8.19 -24.57
C GLN A 215 -23.21 -8.68 -26.01
N PRO A 216 -24.33 -8.88 -26.74
CA PRO A 216 -24.27 -9.33 -28.12
C PRO A 216 -23.49 -8.34 -28.98
N ASN A 217 -22.59 -8.88 -29.80
CA ASN A 217 -21.71 -8.12 -30.70
C ASN A 217 -20.70 -7.19 -30.01
N GLU A 218 -20.41 -7.36 -28.70
CA GLU A 218 -19.36 -6.63 -27.98
C GLU A 218 -19.31 -5.13 -28.37
N PRO A 219 -20.39 -4.37 -28.10
CA PRO A 219 -20.56 -3.02 -28.63
C PRO A 219 -19.48 -2.06 -28.13
N VAL A 220 -18.91 -2.33 -26.96
CA VAL A 220 -17.97 -1.44 -26.26
C VAL A 220 -16.77 -2.25 -25.79
N GLU A 221 -15.59 -1.69 -25.95
CA GLU A 221 -14.36 -2.22 -25.38
C GLU A 221 -13.98 -1.47 -24.11
N LEU A 222 -13.82 -2.22 -23.01
CA LEU A 222 -13.40 -1.68 -21.73
C LEU A 222 -11.87 -1.58 -21.66
N ARG A 223 -11.35 -0.37 -21.40
CA ARG A 223 -9.91 -0.13 -21.23
C ARG A 223 -9.47 -0.30 -19.79
N ALA A 224 -10.08 0.44 -18.87
CA ALA A 224 -9.72 0.39 -17.46
C ALA A 224 -10.91 0.78 -16.59
N VAL A 225 -10.99 0.20 -15.39
CA VAL A 225 -11.89 0.64 -14.33
C VAL A 225 -11.05 0.93 -13.10
N GLN A 226 -11.28 2.10 -12.50
CA GLN A 226 -10.51 2.54 -11.35
C GLN A 226 -11.47 2.97 -10.25
N LEU A 227 -11.42 2.24 -9.13
CA LEU A 227 -12.01 2.70 -7.88
C LEU A 227 -11.19 3.89 -7.39
N ARG A 228 -11.81 5.06 -7.24
CA ARG A 228 -11.15 6.30 -6.79
C ARG A 228 -11.23 6.43 -5.28
N GLU A 229 -12.45 6.54 -4.75
CA GLU A 229 -12.70 6.84 -3.35
C GLU A 229 -13.94 6.11 -2.84
N ILE A 230 -13.94 5.81 -1.54
CA ILE A 230 -15.07 5.24 -0.80
C ILE A 230 -15.44 6.26 0.26
N ILE A 231 -16.56 6.94 0.05
CA ILE A 231 -17.05 8.03 0.89
C ILE A 231 -18.04 7.44 1.90
N LEU A 232 -17.59 7.35 3.14
CA LEU A 232 -18.38 6.89 4.28
C LEU A 232 -19.09 8.06 4.97
N PRO A 233 -20.31 7.88 5.51
CA PRO A 233 -20.93 8.87 6.37
C PRO A 233 -20.05 9.16 7.59
N SER A 234 -19.97 10.43 8.02
CA SER A 234 -19.10 10.87 9.12
C SER A 234 -19.27 10.06 10.41
N LYS A 235 -20.52 9.80 10.80
CA LYS A 235 -20.85 8.99 12.00
C LYS A 235 -20.27 7.58 11.94
N VAL A 236 -20.27 6.95 10.76
CA VAL A 236 -19.75 5.59 10.57
C VAL A 236 -18.23 5.62 10.60
N LYS A 237 -17.60 6.59 9.94
CA LYS A 237 -16.16 6.79 9.99
C LYS A 237 -15.64 6.93 11.43
N GLU A 238 -16.28 7.78 12.24
CA GLU A 238 -15.93 7.95 13.66
C GLU A 238 -16.13 6.68 14.49
N GLN A 239 -17.16 5.88 14.19
CA GLN A 239 -17.39 4.58 14.84
C GLN A 239 -16.30 3.56 14.48
N ILE A 240 -15.94 3.48 13.20
CA ILE A 240 -14.85 2.61 12.71
C ILE A 240 -13.55 2.96 13.40
N GLU A 241 -13.20 4.25 13.45
CA GLU A 241 -11.99 4.74 14.11
C GLU A 241 -11.97 4.34 15.60
N ARG A 242 -13.09 4.52 16.32
CA ARG A 242 -13.20 4.08 17.73
C ARG A 242 -13.03 2.57 17.90
N VAL A 243 -13.63 1.76 17.03
CA VAL A 243 -13.50 0.29 17.08
C VAL A 243 -12.06 -0.12 16.78
N GLN A 244 -11.39 0.52 15.84
CA GLN A 244 -9.98 0.25 15.53
C GLN A 244 -9.07 0.59 16.71
N ILE A 245 -9.28 1.74 17.36
CA ILE A 245 -8.53 2.13 18.56
C ILE A 245 -8.73 1.11 19.68
N ALA A 246 -9.98 0.71 19.95
CA ALA A 246 -10.28 -0.27 20.99
C ALA A 246 -9.66 -1.65 20.69
N LYS A 247 -9.67 -2.08 19.42
CA LYS A 247 -9.03 -3.33 19.00
C LYS A 247 -7.51 -3.27 19.17
N GLN A 248 -6.89 -2.15 18.80
CA GLN A 248 -5.46 -1.93 18.95
C GLN A 248 -5.04 -1.94 20.43
N GLU A 249 -5.84 -1.33 21.30
CA GLU A 249 -5.58 -1.33 22.74
C GLU A 249 -5.73 -2.74 23.33
N ALA A 250 -6.78 -3.48 22.97
CA ALA A 250 -6.96 -4.86 23.40
C ALA A 250 -5.81 -5.78 22.93
N GLU A 251 -5.33 -5.57 21.71
CA GLU A 251 -4.18 -6.31 21.17
C GLU A 251 -2.89 -5.95 21.92
N ARG A 252 -2.67 -4.67 22.22
CA ARG A 252 -1.55 -4.22 23.05
C ARG A 252 -1.59 -4.85 24.44
N THR A 253 -2.74 -4.84 25.12
CA THR A 253 -2.88 -5.46 26.45
C THR A 253 -2.57 -6.96 26.39
N LYS A 254 -3.02 -7.68 25.34
CA LYS A 254 -2.67 -9.09 25.14
C LYS A 254 -1.17 -9.30 25.02
N TYR A 255 -0.48 -8.48 24.22
CA TYR A 255 0.98 -8.55 24.11
C TYR A 255 1.69 -8.20 25.42
N GLU A 256 1.17 -7.27 26.21
CA GLU A 256 1.71 -6.92 27.52
C GLU A 256 1.58 -8.09 28.52
N VAL A 257 0.43 -8.76 28.56
CA VAL A 257 0.20 -9.96 29.39
C VAL A 257 1.10 -11.10 28.95
N GLU A 258 1.20 -11.35 27.63
CA GLU A 258 2.09 -12.39 27.09
C GLU A 258 3.55 -12.12 27.45
N ARG A 259 4.01 -10.87 27.31
CA ARG A 259 5.36 -10.46 27.71
C ARG A 259 5.61 -10.65 29.20
N ALA A 260 4.65 -10.30 30.05
CA ALA A 260 4.76 -10.49 31.50
C ALA A 260 4.85 -11.98 31.88
N ASN A 261 4.07 -12.84 31.22
CA ASN A 261 4.14 -14.29 31.40
C ASN A 261 5.50 -14.84 30.97
N GLN A 262 6.01 -14.43 29.81
CA GLN A 262 7.33 -14.85 29.32
C GLN A 262 8.46 -14.36 30.25
N GLU A 263 8.35 -13.15 30.79
CA GLU A 263 9.32 -12.65 31.76
C GLU A 263 9.28 -13.42 33.09
N ALA A 264 8.08 -13.78 33.56
CA ALA A 264 7.91 -14.62 34.74
C ALA A 264 8.50 -16.03 34.54
N LEU A 265 8.23 -16.66 33.39
CA LEU A 265 8.80 -17.96 33.02
C LEU A 265 10.33 -17.89 32.92
N LYS A 266 10.87 -16.83 32.31
CA LYS A 266 12.33 -16.60 32.24
C LYS A 266 12.94 -16.47 33.63
N LYS A 267 12.32 -15.71 34.54
CA LYS A 267 12.81 -15.57 35.93
C LYS A 267 12.74 -16.89 36.69
N ALA A 268 11.66 -17.66 36.55
CA ALA A 268 11.53 -18.97 37.17
C ALA A 268 12.61 -19.94 36.66
N ALA A 269 12.84 -20.00 35.35
CA ALA A 269 13.87 -20.84 34.75
C ALA A 269 15.29 -20.43 35.18
N LEU A 270 15.57 -19.12 35.32
CA LEU A 270 16.84 -18.62 35.85
C LEU A 270 17.03 -19.01 37.32
N ALA A 271 16.01 -18.83 38.16
CA ALA A 271 16.06 -19.22 39.57
C ALA A 271 16.25 -20.74 39.75
N GLU A 272 15.58 -21.55 38.94
CA GLU A 272 15.78 -23.00 38.92
C GLU A 272 17.19 -23.38 38.45
N GLY A 273 17.70 -22.68 37.41
CA GLY A 273 19.07 -22.83 36.94
C GLY A 273 20.11 -22.50 38.00
N GLU A 274 19.93 -21.40 38.75
CA GLU A 274 20.81 -20.98 39.85
C GLU A 274 20.74 -21.94 41.05
N ALA A 275 19.54 -22.41 41.41
CA ALA A 275 19.36 -23.40 42.47
C ALA A 275 20.07 -24.71 42.11
N ASN A 276 19.86 -25.20 40.88
CA ASN A 276 20.52 -26.41 40.38
C ASN A 276 22.04 -26.23 40.30
N ALA A 277 22.53 -25.09 39.81
CA ALA A 277 23.96 -24.77 39.78
C ALA A 277 24.57 -24.77 41.19
N THR A 278 23.88 -24.22 42.18
CA THR A 278 24.32 -24.20 43.58
C THR A 278 24.39 -25.60 44.17
N ILE A 279 23.37 -26.45 43.92
CA ILE A 279 23.36 -27.85 44.35
C ILE A 279 24.51 -28.62 43.71
N ILE A 280 24.73 -28.45 42.41
CA ILE A 280 25.82 -29.12 41.67
C ILE A 280 27.18 -28.65 42.20
N SER A 281 27.36 -27.34 42.43
CA SER A 281 28.60 -26.79 43.01
C SER A 281 28.87 -27.31 44.42
N ALA A 282 27.85 -27.33 45.29
CA ALA A 282 27.98 -27.86 46.65
C ALA A 282 28.33 -29.36 46.66
N LYS A 283 27.69 -30.16 45.79
CA LYS A 283 28.04 -31.56 45.58
C LYS A 283 29.49 -31.71 45.08
N GLY A 284 29.91 -30.88 44.13
CA GLY A 284 31.28 -30.86 43.62
C GLY A 284 32.31 -30.56 44.72
N LYS A 285 32.05 -29.55 45.57
CA LYS A 285 32.90 -29.22 46.73
C LYS A 285 32.94 -30.34 47.76
N ALA A 286 31.78 -30.92 48.10
CA ALA A 286 31.71 -32.03 49.04
C ALA A 286 32.45 -33.27 48.53
N MET A 287 32.34 -33.57 47.23
CA MET A 287 33.11 -34.65 46.60
C MET A 287 34.61 -34.36 46.63
N ALA A 288 35.03 -33.12 46.34
CA ALA A 288 36.44 -32.73 46.41
C ALA A 288 37.01 -32.93 47.83
N VAL A 289 36.33 -32.41 48.86
CA VAL A 289 36.74 -32.59 50.26
C VAL A 289 36.79 -34.06 50.65
N LYS A 290 35.82 -34.87 50.19
CA LYS A 290 35.82 -36.31 50.46
C LYS A 290 37.03 -37.00 49.81
N ILE A 291 37.33 -36.68 48.55
CA ILE A 291 38.49 -37.23 47.83
C ILE A 291 39.81 -36.83 48.53
N GLU A 292 39.92 -35.56 48.95
CA GLU A 292 41.09 -35.08 49.71
C GLU A 292 41.22 -35.78 51.06
N ALA A 293 40.13 -35.92 51.82
CA ALA A 293 40.12 -36.60 53.11
C ALA A 293 40.45 -38.10 52.97
N ASP A 294 39.91 -38.77 51.96
CA ASP A 294 40.21 -40.17 51.64
C ASP A 294 41.70 -40.33 51.25
N ALA A 295 42.24 -39.41 50.44
CA ALA A 295 43.65 -39.39 50.07
C ALA A 295 44.57 -39.13 51.29
N GLN A 296 44.20 -38.20 52.18
CA GLN A 296 44.92 -37.91 53.42
C GLN A 296 44.87 -39.13 54.37
N ALA A 297 43.72 -39.77 54.50
CA ALA A 297 43.56 -40.96 55.32
C ALA A 297 44.40 -42.13 54.79
N TYR A 298 44.44 -42.32 53.47
CA TYR A 298 45.32 -43.29 52.83
C TYR A 298 46.80 -42.96 53.10
N SER A 299 47.21 -41.70 52.87
CA SER A 299 48.57 -41.23 53.16
C SER A 299 48.97 -41.45 54.62
N ASN A 300 48.09 -41.12 55.58
CA ASN A 300 48.34 -41.34 57.00
C ASN A 300 48.47 -42.82 57.36
N LYS A 301 47.68 -43.71 56.73
CA LYS A 301 47.83 -45.16 56.91
C LYS A 301 49.17 -45.66 56.37
N GLU A 302 49.58 -45.21 55.19
CA GLU A 302 50.88 -45.55 54.61
C GLU A 302 52.06 -45.02 55.45
N ILE A 303 51.94 -43.80 55.99
CA ILE A 303 52.91 -43.25 56.95
C ILE A 303 52.94 -44.10 58.22
N ALA A 304 51.79 -44.44 58.80
CA ALA A 304 51.73 -45.28 59.99
C ALA A 304 52.35 -46.67 59.78
N ASN A 305 52.10 -47.29 58.63
CA ASN A 305 52.69 -48.57 58.25
C ASN A 305 54.20 -48.47 57.99
N SER A 306 54.68 -47.33 57.49
CA SER A 306 56.11 -47.08 57.22
C SER A 306 56.90 -46.57 58.42
N LEU A 307 56.24 -46.28 59.56
CA LEU A 307 56.89 -46.04 60.85
C LEU A 307 57.47 -47.36 61.41
N ASN A 308 58.66 -47.71 60.93
CA ASN A 308 59.46 -48.82 61.45
C ASN A 308 60.03 -48.44 62.84
N THR A 309 60.07 -49.40 63.78
CA THR A 309 60.55 -49.24 65.17
C THR A 309 61.94 -48.54 65.30
N PRO A 310 62.91 -48.75 64.39
CA PRO A 310 64.18 -48.02 64.40
C PRO A 310 64.03 -46.53 64.09
N LEU A 311 63.06 -46.13 63.26
CA LEU A 311 62.82 -44.73 62.89
C LEU A 311 62.20 -43.95 64.05
N LEU A 312 61.31 -44.58 64.81
CA LEU A 312 60.76 -44.04 66.06
C LEU A 312 61.87 -43.81 67.09
N ASN A 313 62.77 -44.79 67.27
CA ASN A 313 63.94 -44.63 68.15
C ASN A 313 64.87 -43.51 67.68
N LEU A 314 65.12 -43.38 66.37
CA LEU A 314 65.97 -42.31 65.83
C LEU A 314 65.34 -40.92 66.05
N LYS A 315 64.04 -40.76 65.78
CA LYS A 315 63.32 -39.50 66.02
C LYS A 315 63.26 -39.18 67.52
N GLN A 316 63.12 -40.19 68.36
CA GLN A 316 63.19 -40.07 69.81
C GLN A 316 64.60 -39.62 70.27
N ILE A 317 65.66 -40.16 69.68
CA ILE A 317 67.05 -39.72 69.92
C ILE A 317 67.26 -38.27 69.43
N GLU A 318 66.69 -37.88 68.28
CA GLU A 318 66.75 -36.49 67.78
C GLU A 318 66.04 -35.52 68.72
N THR A 319 64.81 -35.84 69.16
CA THR A 319 64.11 -35.01 70.16
C THR A 319 64.86 -34.96 71.49
N GLN A 320 65.54 -36.04 71.91
CA GLN A 320 66.45 -36.02 73.06
C GLN A 320 67.70 -35.18 72.81
N LYS A 321 68.23 -35.14 71.59
CA LYS A 321 69.37 -34.30 71.21
C LYS A 321 68.98 -32.82 71.25
N GLU A 322 67.85 -32.44 70.67
CA GLU A 322 67.32 -31.08 70.74
C GLU A 322 67.00 -30.68 72.19
N PHE A 323 66.44 -31.59 72.98
CA PHE A 323 66.24 -31.40 74.42
C PHE A 323 67.57 -31.19 75.16
N ASN A 324 68.61 -31.98 74.87
CA ASN A 324 69.95 -31.82 75.46
C ASN A 324 70.63 -30.51 75.01
N GLU A 325 70.44 -30.07 73.77
CA GLU A 325 70.89 -28.77 73.29
C GLU A 325 70.19 -27.63 74.06
N ALA A 326 68.87 -27.74 74.31
CA ALA A 326 68.12 -26.78 75.11
C ALA A 326 68.58 -26.75 76.59
N LEU A 327 68.96 -27.90 77.17
CA LEU A 327 69.53 -27.98 78.52
C LEU A 327 70.93 -27.34 78.63
N LYS A 328 71.69 -27.31 77.53
CA LYS A 328 73.02 -26.67 77.50
C LYS A 328 72.95 -25.16 77.71
N VAL A 329 71.81 -24.56 77.38
CA VAL A 329 71.56 -23.11 77.50
C VAL A 329 71.04 -22.74 78.90
N ASN A 330 70.56 -23.70 79.71
CA ASN A 330 69.83 -23.43 80.95
C ASN A 330 70.38 -24.26 82.13
N GLN A 331 71.27 -23.68 82.93
CA GLN A 331 72.03 -24.39 83.99
C GLN A 331 71.27 -24.63 85.31
N ASP A 332 70.03 -24.15 85.45
CA ASP A 332 69.30 -24.17 86.74
C ASP A 332 68.29 -25.33 86.89
N ALA A 333 68.18 -26.23 85.92
CA ALA A 333 67.22 -27.33 85.98
C ALA A 333 67.80 -28.59 86.67
N LYS A 334 67.25 -28.98 87.84
CA LYS A 334 67.53 -30.28 88.48
C LYS A 334 66.65 -31.37 87.86
N ILE A 335 67.26 -32.45 87.37
CA ILE A 335 66.58 -33.54 86.64
C ILE A 335 66.65 -34.83 87.47
N PHE A 336 65.53 -35.55 87.59
CA PHE A 336 65.48 -36.93 88.08
C PHE A 336 65.18 -37.87 86.91
N LEU A 337 66.07 -38.84 86.69
CA LEU A 337 65.88 -39.91 85.71
C LEU A 337 65.24 -41.12 86.41
N THR A 338 64.03 -41.50 85.98
CA THR A 338 63.43 -42.78 86.37
C THR A 338 63.85 -43.86 85.36
N PRO A 339 64.17 -45.09 85.78
CA PRO A 339 64.55 -46.14 84.84
C PRO A 339 63.31 -46.56 84.03
N GLY A 340 63.30 -46.21 82.73
CA GLY A 340 62.27 -46.62 81.77
C GLY A 340 61.39 -45.50 81.18
N GLY A 341 61.55 -44.24 81.62
CA GLY A 341 60.77 -43.11 81.10
C GLY A 341 61.50 -42.35 79.97
N ALA A 342 60.91 -42.29 78.78
CA ALA A 342 61.48 -41.64 77.59
C ALA A 342 61.51 -40.10 77.63
N VAL A 343 60.84 -39.47 78.59
CA VAL A 343 60.74 -38.01 78.73
C VAL A 343 60.93 -37.64 80.20
N PRO A 344 61.99 -36.92 80.59
CA PRO A 344 62.15 -36.46 81.97
C PRO A 344 61.16 -35.32 82.26
N ASN A 345 60.47 -35.40 83.40
CA ASN A 345 59.64 -34.29 83.89
C ASN A 345 60.53 -33.18 84.47
N ILE A 346 60.39 -31.95 83.97
CA ILE A 346 61.08 -30.78 84.50
C ILE A 346 60.23 -30.20 85.64
N TRP A 347 60.83 -30.03 86.82
CA TRP A 347 60.28 -29.18 87.87
C TRP A 347 61.17 -27.95 88.01
N VAL A 348 60.60 -26.78 87.77
CA VAL A 348 61.27 -25.48 87.94
C VAL A 348 61.05 -25.03 89.39
N ASP A 349 62.11 -24.86 90.17
CA ASP A 349 62.03 -24.29 91.52
C ASP A 349 61.85 -22.76 91.40
N THR A 350 60.61 -22.28 91.53
CA THR A 350 60.31 -20.85 91.46
C THR A 350 60.47 -20.19 92.84
N LYS A 351 61.70 -19.90 93.25
CA LYS A 351 61.95 -18.81 94.22
C LYS A 351 61.93 -17.47 93.48
N ASP A 352 60.74 -17.04 93.06
CA ASP A 352 60.32 -15.65 92.88
C ASP A 352 58.95 -15.60 92.19
N ALA A 353 57.91 -15.23 92.95
CA ALA A 353 56.49 -15.27 92.55
C ALA A 353 56.07 -14.16 91.56
N LYS A 354 56.98 -13.63 90.73
CA LYS A 354 56.68 -12.56 89.77
C LYS A 354 57.42 -12.75 88.44
N LYS A 355 56.97 -13.73 87.66
CA LYS A 355 56.92 -13.68 86.17
C LYS A 355 56.32 -14.98 85.63
N GLN A 356 54.99 -15.07 85.68
CA GLN A 356 54.22 -16.03 84.89
C GLN A 356 52.97 -15.33 84.37
N SER A 357 53.05 -14.79 83.15
CA SER A 357 51.93 -14.65 82.21
C SER A 357 52.35 -13.82 80.99
N SER A 358 53.26 -14.34 80.19
CA SER A 358 53.36 -13.94 78.78
C SER A 358 54.09 -15.02 77.98
N ALA A 359 53.35 -16.05 77.59
CA ALA A 359 53.66 -16.88 76.42
C ALA A 359 52.53 -17.93 76.25
N ASN A 360 51.38 -17.49 75.76
CA ASN A 360 50.57 -18.34 74.92
C ASN A 360 50.53 -17.66 73.56
N ILE A 361 51.32 -18.21 72.64
CA ILE A 361 51.20 -18.01 71.20
C ILE A 361 50.57 -19.30 70.67
N ASN A 362 49.34 -19.17 70.18
CA ASN A 362 48.89 -19.68 68.88
C ASN A 362 47.59 -18.99 68.53
#